data_AF-A0A381TLZ2-F1
#
_entry.id   AF-A0A381TLZ2-F1
#
_cell.length_a   1.000
_cell.length_b   1.000
_cell.length_c   1.000
_cell.angle_alpha   90.00
_cell.angle_beta   90.00
_cell.angle_gamma   90.00
#
_symmetry.space_group_name_H-M   'P 1'
#
loop_
_entity.id
_entity.type
_entity.pdbx_description
1 polymer ?
#
loop_
_entity_poly.entity_id
_entity_poly.type
_entity_poly.pdbx_seq_one_letter_code
_entity_poly.pdbx_strand_id
1 'polypeptide(L)'
;MTLEELQELADKDLKINDSELDLESIKTPQIHNKYMKHLSKFKLMLSRAESELHIVKRTKWEYYTGKADSSVYIEKPFNLKILRQDVDKYIDSDEEVIKAKQKVDYLTTVVDFLDRSIRQISNRTFTIKNAIDWKKFTSGA
;
A
#
# COMPACT_ATOMS: atom_id res chain seq x y z
N MET A 1 -1.94 10.81 -6.52
CA MET A 1 -0.87 9.90 -6.09
C MET A 1 -1.40 8.49 -6.15
N THR A 2 -1.17 7.89 -7.29
CA THR A 2 -1.23 6.45 -7.52
C THR A 2 0.12 5.81 -7.18
N LEU A 3 0.20 4.48 -7.25
CA LEU A 3 1.44 3.73 -7.12
C LEU A 3 2.46 4.13 -8.19
N GLU A 4 2.02 4.30 -9.43
CA GLU A 4 2.87 4.64 -10.58
C GLU A 4 3.50 6.04 -10.37
N GLU A 5 2.69 7.02 -9.96
CA GLU A 5 3.18 8.36 -9.65
C GLU A 5 4.19 8.35 -8.49
N LEU A 6 4.02 7.44 -7.50
CA LEU A 6 4.99 7.26 -6.41
C LEU A 6 6.29 6.61 -6.88
N GLN A 7 6.21 5.67 -7.81
CA GLN A 7 7.38 5.01 -8.40
C GLN A 7 8.20 5.98 -9.25
N GLU A 8 7.56 6.76 -10.12
CA GLU A 8 8.22 7.80 -10.91
C GLU A 8 8.89 8.86 -10.02
N LEU A 9 8.20 9.23 -8.93
CA LEU A 9 8.76 10.15 -7.95
C LEU A 9 10.00 9.56 -7.24
N ALA A 10 9.98 8.26 -6.95
CA ALA A 10 11.11 7.55 -6.33
C ALA A 10 12.30 7.45 -7.28
N ASP A 11 12.07 7.12 -8.55
CA ASP A 11 13.12 7.06 -9.55
C ASP A 11 13.84 8.41 -9.70
N LYS A 12 13.09 9.51 -9.60
CA LYS A 12 13.65 10.85 -9.63
C LYS A 12 14.38 11.23 -8.34
N ASP A 13 13.72 11.08 -7.19
CA ASP A 13 14.25 11.56 -5.91
C ASP A 13 15.42 10.72 -5.38
N LEU A 14 15.43 9.41 -5.66
CA LEU A 14 16.42 8.48 -5.10
C LEU A 14 17.71 8.41 -5.91
N LYS A 15 17.71 8.91 -7.15
CA LYS A 15 18.90 9.01 -7.98
C LYS A 15 19.98 9.83 -7.27
N ILE A 16 21.19 9.29 -7.15
CA ILE A 16 22.32 9.97 -6.52
C ILE A 16 23.11 10.71 -7.60
N ASN A 17 23.31 12.01 -7.41
CA ASN A 17 24.28 12.78 -8.19
C ASN A 17 25.68 12.53 -7.61
N ASP A 18 26.54 11.86 -8.37
CA ASP A 18 27.89 11.50 -7.95
C ASP A 18 28.84 12.71 -7.88
N SER A 19 28.50 13.83 -8.52
CA SER A 19 29.30 15.05 -8.53
C SER A 19 29.10 15.91 -7.27
N GLU A 20 27.96 15.77 -6.60
CA GLU A 20 27.52 16.60 -5.46
C GLU A 20 27.11 15.73 -4.25
N LEU A 21 27.97 14.78 -3.86
CA LEU A 21 27.68 13.79 -2.82
C LEU A 21 27.40 14.40 -1.43
N ASP A 22 27.99 15.56 -1.13
CA ASP A 22 27.75 16.34 0.09
C ASP A 22 26.32 16.88 0.15
N LEU A 23 25.84 17.51 -0.93
CA LEU A 23 24.46 17.99 -1.06
C LEU A 23 23.48 16.83 -1.02
N GLU A 24 23.81 15.71 -1.67
CA GLU A 24 22.97 14.51 -1.62
C GLU A 24 22.85 13.93 -0.21
N SER A 25 23.91 14.01 0.60
CA SER A 25 23.84 13.63 2.01
C SER A 25 22.83 14.50 2.78
N ILE A 26 22.90 15.82 2.60
CA ILE A 26 22.01 16.80 3.27
C ILE A 26 20.55 16.66 2.82
N LYS A 27 20.29 16.28 1.57
CA LYS A 27 18.93 16.05 1.05
C LYS A 27 18.27 14.79 1.62
N THR A 28 19.05 13.80 2.07
CA THR A 28 18.54 12.49 2.48
C THR A 28 17.43 12.56 3.55
N PRO A 29 17.56 13.34 4.66
CA PRO A 29 16.49 13.49 5.64
C PRO A 29 15.22 14.18 5.08
N GLN A 30 15.37 15.10 4.12
CA GLN A 30 14.25 15.80 3.50
C GLN A 30 13.43 14.83 2.64
N ILE A 31 14.11 14.01 1.84
CA ILE A 31 13.50 12.93 1.06
C ILE A 31 12.83 11.93 2.01
N HIS A 32 13.51 11.50 3.07
CA HIS A 32 12.93 10.58 4.05
C HIS A 32 11.62 11.11 4.65
N ASN A 33 11.58 12.37 5.07
CA ASN A 33 10.37 13.00 5.62
C ASN A 33 9.24 13.07 4.58
N LYS A 34 9.56 13.37 3.32
CA LYS A 34 8.59 13.38 2.21
C LYS A 34 7.91 12.02 2.05
N TYR A 35 8.68 10.94 1.98
CA TYR A 35 8.14 9.58 1.86
C TYR A 35 7.40 9.13 3.12
N MET A 36 7.83 9.55 4.31
CA MET A 36 7.09 9.27 5.55
C MET A 36 5.70 9.91 5.57
N LYS A 37 5.53 11.12 5.04
CA LYS A 37 4.21 11.75 4.91
C LYS A 37 3.28 10.95 3.99
N HIS A 38 3.81 10.45 2.86
CA HIS A 38 3.06 9.58 1.97
C HIS A 38 2.69 8.27 2.67
N LEU A 39 3.64 7.62 3.34
CA LEU A 39 3.41 6.36 4.05
C LEU A 39 2.29 6.50 5.08
N SER A 40 2.36 7.51 5.95
CA SER A 40 1.34 7.76 6.97
C SER A 40 -0.05 7.96 6.36
N LYS A 41 -0.14 8.72 5.26
CA LYS A 41 -1.40 8.92 4.53
C LYS A 41 -1.96 7.60 4.01
N PHE A 42 -1.15 6.79 3.33
CA PHE A 42 -1.60 5.53 2.74
C PHE A 42 -1.93 4.47 3.80
N LYS A 43 -1.22 4.44 4.94
CA LYS A 43 -1.58 3.58 6.08
C LYS A 43 -2.96 3.91 6.65
N LEU A 44 -3.30 5.20 6.78
CA LEU A 44 -4.64 5.61 7.21
C LEU A 44 -5.72 5.22 6.17
N MET A 45 -5.43 5.36 4.89
CA MET A 45 -6.34 4.94 3.82
C MET A 45 -6.55 3.43 3.81
N LEU A 46 -5.49 2.65 4.01
CA LEU A 46 -5.53 1.18 4.11
C LEU A 46 -6.42 0.74 5.28
N SER A 47 -6.17 1.28 6.48
CA SER A 47 -6.96 0.95 7.68
C SER A 47 -8.46 1.23 7.49
N ARG A 48 -8.80 2.32 6.81
CA ARG A 48 -10.18 2.62 6.44
C ARG A 48 -10.75 1.60 5.45
N ALA A 49 -9.99 1.24 4.41
CA ALA A 49 -10.43 0.27 3.41
C ALA A 49 -10.64 -1.14 4.00
N GLU A 50 -9.78 -1.55 4.94
CA GLU A 50 -9.93 -2.81 5.69
C GLU A 50 -11.24 -2.81 6.50
N SER A 51 -11.53 -1.70 7.19
CA SER A 51 -12.79 -1.53 7.92
C SER A 51 -14.00 -1.61 6.99
N GLU A 52 -13.94 -0.96 5.83
CA GLU A 52 -14.98 -1.01 4.80
C GLU A 52 -15.19 -2.45 4.28
N LEU A 53 -14.11 -3.20 4.02
CA LEU A 53 -14.19 -4.61 3.61
C LEU A 53 -14.85 -5.48 4.68
N HIS A 54 -14.56 -5.28 5.96
CA HIS A 54 -15.20 -6.01 7.05
C HIS A 54 -16.71 -5.75 7.12
N ILE A 55 -17.13 -4.50 6.92
CA ILE A 55 -18.55 -4.12 6.87
C ILE A 55 -19.24 -4.83 5.70
N VAL A 56 -18.67 -4.76 4.50
CA VAL A 56 -19.23 -5.39 3.30
C VAL A 56 -19.34 -6.91 3.48
N LYS A 57 -18.27 -7.57 3.96
CA LYS A 57 -18.28 -9.01 4.24
C LYS A 57 -19.38 -9.40 5.23
N ARG A 58 -19.58 -8.62 6.30
CA ARG A 58 -20.66 -8.86 7.27
C ARG A 58 -22.04 -8.73 6.61
N THR A 59 -22.28 -7.68 5.84
CA THR A 59 -23.55 -7.48 5.14
C THR A 59 -23.83 -8.61 4.14
N LYS A 60 -22.81 -9.08 3.41
CA LYS A 60 -22.96 -10.23 2.50
C LYS A 60 -23.17 -11.53 3.25
N TRP A 61 -22.53 -11.73 4.39
CA TRP A 61 -22.80 -12.86 5.25
C TRP A 61 -24.25 -12.88 5.75
N GLU A 62 -24.79 -11.74 6.17
CA GLU A 62 -26.19 -11.61 6.56
C GLU A 62 -27.12 -11.97 5.39
N TYR A 63 -26.81 -11.53 4.17
CA TYR A 63 -27.55 -11.86 2.96
C TYR A 63 -27.51 -13.36 2.60
N TYR A 64 -26.32 -13.96 2.49
CA TYR A 64 -26.20 -15.37 2.09
C TYR A 64 -26.64 -16.36 3.17
N THR A 65 -26.77 -15.92 4.42
CA THR A 65 -27.28 -16.75 5.53
C THR A 65 -28.77 -16.56 5.82
N GLY A 66 -29.49 -15.72 5.07
CA GLY A 66 -30.92 -15.51 5.29
C GLY A 66 -31.25 -14.54 6.42
N LYS A 67 -30.27 -13.77 6.91
CA LYS A 67 -30.40 -12.85 8.06
C LYS A 67 -30.56 -11.37 7.69
N ALA A 68 -30.41 -11.02 6.41
CA ALA A 68 -30.71 -9.69 5.92
C ALA A 68 -32.21 -9.35 6.04
N ASP A 69 -32.53 -8.06 5.89
CA ASP A 69 -33.91 -7.58 5.90
C ASP A 69 -34.74 -8.16 4.75
N SER A 70 -36.04 -8.35 4.96
CA SER A 70 -36.94 -8.93 3.96
C SER A 70 -37.01 -8.10 2.67
N SER A 71 -36.87 -6.77 2.77
CA SER A 71 -36.80 -5.86 1.61
C SER A 71 -35.65 -6.19 0.65
N VAL A 72 -34.49 -6.62 1.19
CA VAL A 72 -33.30 -6.95 0.38
C VAL A 72 -33.54 -8.18 -0.49
N TYR A 73 -34.28 -9.17 0.02
CA TYR A 73 -34.63 -10.36 -0.77
C TYR A 73 -35.74 -10.13 -1.78
N ILE A 74 -36.55 -9.08 -1.60
CA ILE A 74 -37.52 -8.64 -2.63
C ILE A 74 -36.76 -8.05 -3.81
N GLU A 75 -35.76 -7.20 -3.57
CA GLU A 75 -34.96 -6.59 -4.63
C GLU A 75 -33.97 -7.56 -5.27
N LYS A 76 -33.33 -8.41 -4.47
CA LYS A 76 -32.33 -9.40 -4.90
C LYS A 76 -32.72 -10.78 -4.40
N PRO A 77 -33.68 -11.46 -5.05
CA PRO A 77 -34.13 -12.78 -4.64
C PRO A 77 -32.99 -13.79 -4.71
N PHE A 78 -32.81 -14.54 -3.61
CA PHE A 78 -31.80 -15.58 -3.49
C PHE A 78 -32.47 -16.89 -3.10
N ASN A 79 -32.68 -17.77 -4.09
CA ASN A 79 -33.45 -19.01 -3.93
C ASN A 79 -32.60 -20.25 -3.65
N LEU A 80 -31.28 -20.08 -3.45
CA LEU A 80 -30.37 -21.19 -3.19
C LEU A 80 -30.18 -21.38 -1.69
N LYS A 81 -30.40 -22.60 -1.20
CA LYS A 81 -30.05 -22.96 0.18
C LYS A 81 -28.55 -23.27 0.26
N ILE A 82 -27.75 -22.29 0.65
CA ILE A 82 -26.31 -22.49 0.85
C ILE A 82 -26.06 -23.24 2.16
N LEU A 83 -25.19 -24.25 2.13
CA LEU A 83 -24.67 -24.89 3.35
C LEU A 83 -23.71 -23.93 4.07
N ARG A 84 -23.71 -23.92 5.40
CA ARG A 84 -22.86 -23.01 6.19
C ARG A 84 -21.37 -23.04 5.80
N GLN A 85 -20.87 -24.21 5.38
CA GLN A 85 -19.49 -24.41 4.93
C GLN A 85 -19.16 -23.73 3.59
N ASP A 86 -20.18 -23.51 2.74
CA ASP A 86 -20.01 -22.96 1.39
C ASP A 86 -20.22 -21.44 1.36
N VAL A 87 -20.74 -20.83 2.44
CA VAL A 87 -21.07 -19.40 2.51
C VAL A 87 -19.89 -18.51 2.15
N ASP A 88 -18.70 -18.81 2.68
CA ASP A 88 -17.51 -18.00 2.44
C ASP A 88 -17.12 -18.00 0.95
N LYS A 89 -17.34 -19.11 0.23
CA LYS A 89 -17.09 -19.19 -1.22
C LYS A 89 -17.96 -18.20 -2.00
N TYR A 90 -19.21 -18.01 -1.59
CA TYR A 90 -20.11 -17.04 -2.22
C TYR A 90 -19.73 -15.60 -1.84
N ILE A 91 -19.41 -15.34 -0.57
CA ILE A 91 -18.97 -14.02 -0.11
C ILE A 91 -17.70 -13.59 -0.83
N ASP A 92 -16.68 -14.45 -0.90
CA ASP A 92 -15.41 -14.11 -1.52
C ASP A 92 -15.52 -13.99 -3.06
N SER A 93 -16.59 -14.53 -3.65
CA SER A 93 -16.91 -14.38 -5.09
C SER A 93 -17.88 -13.22 -5.38
N ASP A 94 -18.41 -12.54 -4.36
CA ASP A 94 -19.33 -11.41 -4.54
C ASP A 94 -18.59 -10.18 -5.07
N GLU A 95 -19.15 -9.52 -6.08
CA GLU A 95 -18.50 -8.38 -6.74
C GLU A 95 -18.19 -7.20 -5.80
N GLU A 96 -19.05 -6.94 -4.81
CA GLU A 96 -18.83 -5.84 -3.86
C GLU A 96 -17.67 -6.17 -2.91
N VAL A 97 -17.59 -7.43 -2.47
CA VAL A 97 -16.49 -7.93 -1.65
C VAL A 97 -15.19 -7.91 -2.44
N ILE A 98 -15.20 -8.37 -3.69
CA ILE A 98 -14.03 -8.35 -4.58
C ILE A 98 -13.53 -6.91 -4.77
N LYS A 99 -14.42 -5.96 -5.07
CA LYS A 99 -14.04 -4.54 -5.25
C LYS A 99 -13.44 -3.94 -3.97
N ALA A 100 -14.05 -4.21 -2.82
CA ALA A 100 -13.52 -3.75 -1.53
C ALA A 100 -12.15 -4.38 -1.23
N LYS A 101 -11.97 -5.67 -1.52
CA LYS A 101 -10.71 -6.39 -1.33
C LYS A 101 -9.62 -5.86 -2.26
N GLN A 102 -9.92 -5.64 -3.54
CA GLN A 102 -8.98 -5.06 -4.51
C GLN A 102 -8.46 -3.69 -4.05
N LYS A 103 -9.32 -2.88 -3.43
CA LYS A 103 -8.90 -1.59 -2.84
C LYS A 103 -7.92 -1.78 -1.69
N VAL A 104 -8.17 -2.75 -0.80
CA VAL A 104 -7.23 -3.11 0.28
C VAL A 104 -5.91 -3.59 -0.32
N ASP A 105 -5.93 -4.54 -1.24
CA ASP A 105 -4.73 -5.12 -1.87
C ASP A 105 -3.86 -4.06 -2.56
N TYR A 106 -4.49 -3.11 -3.27
CA TYR A 106 -3.80 -1.98 -3.88
C TYR A 106 -3.11 -1.09 -2.83
N LEU A 107 -3.84 -0.71 -1.78
CA LEU A 107 -3.30 0.16 -0.73
C LEU A 107 -2.18 -0.53 0.06
N THR A 108 -2.29 -1.84 0.30
CA THR A 108 -1.23 -2.66 0.89
C THR A 108 0.03 -2.60 0.03
N THR A 109 -0.11 -2.79 -1.29
CA THR A 109 1.01 -2.71 -2.23
C THR A 109 1.70 -1.33 -2.19
N VAL A 110 0.92 -0.25 -2.11
CA VAL A 110 1.45 1.11 -1.98
C VAL A 110 2.20 1.32 -0.66
N VAL A 111 1.62 0.84 0.45
CA VAL A 111 2.26 0.92 1.79
C VAL A 111 3.58 0.15 1.80
N ASP A 112 3.60 -1.07 1.26
CA ASP A 112 4.81 -1.91 1.18
C ASP A 112 5.90 -1.26 0.33
N PHE A 113 5.54 -0.67 -0.81
CA PHE A 113 6.47 0.07 -1.65
C PHE A 113 7.10 1.26 -0.91
N LEU A 114 6.28 2.03 -0.19
CA LEU A 114 6.73 3.17 0.59
C LEU A 114 7.63 2.75 1.77
N ASP A 115 7.26 1.70 2.51
CA ASP A 115 8.07 1.16 3.61
C ASP A 115 9.45 0.66 3.11
N ARG A 116 9.50 0.01 1.94
CA ARG A 116 10.77 -0.40 1.30
C ARG A 116 11.59 0.80 0.84
N SER A 117 10.95 1.78 0.20
CA SER A 117 11.60 3.02 -0.25
C SER A 117 12.22 3.79 0.92
N ILE A 118 11.51 3.89 2.04
CA ILE A 118 12.02 4.53 3.26
C ILE A 118 13.28 3.83 3.78
N ARG A 119 13.29 2.48 3.83
CA ARG A 119 14.49 1.72 4.23
C ARG A 119 15.66 1.97 3.30
N GLN A 120 15.41 2.05 1.99
CA GLN A 120 16.43 2.41 1.01
C GLN A 120 16.98 3.82 1.25
N ILE A 121 16.11 4.79 1.53
CA ILE A 121 16.51 6.17 1.86
C ILE A 121 17.34 6.20 3.15
N SER A 122 16.98 5.44 4.19
CA SER A 122 17.78 5.35 5.41
C SER A 122 19.19 4.80 5.15
N ASN A 123 19.32 3.83 4.23
CA ASN A 123 20.61 3.27 3.82
C ASN A 123 21.41 4.17 2.87
N ARG A 124 20.78 5.23 2.33
CA ARG A 124 21.40 6.14 1.36
C ARG A 124 22.61 6.86 1.93
N THR A 125 22.59 7.25 3.21
CA THR A 125 23.72 7.89 3.88
C THR A 125 24.98 7.01 3.87
N PHE A 126 24.83 5.70 4.10
CA PHE A 126 25.95 4.76 4.02
C PHE A 126 26.46 4.60 2.59
N THR A 127 25.55 4.55 1.61
CA THR A 127 25.90 4.46 0.19
C THR A 127 26.72 5.69 -0.25
N ILE A 128 26.28 6.89 0.14
CA ILE A 128 26.98 8.15 -0.14
C ILE A 128 28.35 8.17 0.54
N LYS A 129 28.44 7.77 1.82
CA LYS A 129 29.72 7.68 2.53
C LYS A 129 30.69 6.76 1.80
N ASN A 130 30.25 5.56 1.41
CA ASN A 130 31.09 4.60 0.69
C ASN A 130 31.58 5.18 -0.66
N ALA A 131 30.72 5.93 -1.37
CA ALA A 131 31.11 6.59 -2.60
C ALA A 131 32.18 7.69 -2.38
N ILE A 132 32.05 8.47 -1.30
CA ILE A 132 33.05 9.47 -0.91
C ILE A 132 34.39 8.79 -0.54
N ASP A 133 34.35 7.73 0.27
CA ASP A 133 35.54 7.01 0.70
C ASP A 133 36.25 6.35 -0.48
N TRP A 134 35.49 5.79 -1.44
CA TRP A 134 36.05 5.27 -2.69
C TRP A 134 36.73 6.37 -3.52
N LYS A 135 36.12 7.55 -3.63
CA LYS A 135 36.73 8.69 -4.34
C LYS A 135 38.07 9.10 -3.70
N LYS A 136 38.11 9.22 -2.36
CA LYS A 136 39.35 9.51 -1.62
C LYS A 136 40.44 8.50 -1.91
N PHE A 137 40.09 7.20 -1.82
CA PHE A 137 40.99 6.10 -2.12
C PHE A 137 41.57 6.19 -3.54
N THR A 138 40.72 6.43 -4.55
CA THR A 138 41.18 6.58 -5.94
C THR A 138 42.01 7.85 -6.20
N SER A 139 41.82 8.91 -5.41
CA SER A 139 42.62 10.15 -5.52
C SER A 139 43.95 10.08 -4.78
N GLY A 140 44.25 8.98 -4.08
CA GLY A 140 45.49 8.82 -3.31
C GLY A 140 45.58 9.71 -2.06
N ALA A 141 44.43 10.18 -1.58
CA ALA A 141 44.28 11.04 -0.39
C ALA A 141 43.73 10.25 0.80
#